data_AF-A0A2X2WX57-F1
#
_entry.id   AF-A0A2X2WX57-F1
#
_cell.length_a   1.000
_cell.length_b   1.000
_cell.length_c   1.000
_cell.angle_alpha   90.00
_cell.angle_beta   90.00
_cell.angle_gamma   90.00
#
_symmetry.space_group_name_H-M   'P 1'
#
loop_
_entity.id
_entity.type
_entity.pdbx_description
1 polymer ?
#
loop_
_entity_poly.entity_id
_entity_poly.type
_entity_poly.pdbx_seq_one_letter_code
_entity_poly.pdbx_strand_id
1 'polypeptide(L)'
;MNIAYRKREADRVLATRMAIRTHRISYITLIAVILFFSFSFTFSISHEEAVSAFEQNISALALAAQVIPGQIIHFTSTVLNIFAVLTAFFGIYLGFHEAIKGIILNVLSRVIDVEKINPLALTLGICTFIVITLVIWVSFRVSVLVFFQLGSPLYGIVSCIIPFFLIYKVTQLEKLRGLKTWLILLYGILLCLSPLLKLIE
;
A
#
# COMPACT_ATOMS: atom_id res chain seq x y z
N MET A 1 -8.03 -7.03 -11.96
CA MET A 1 -7.41 -7.92 -12.97
C MET A 1 -8.31 -9.07 -13.42
N ASN A 2 -8.89 -9.87 -12.51
CA ASN A 2 -9.82 -10.96 -12.91
C ASN A 2 -11.04 -10.44 -13.72
N ILE A 3 -11.63 -9.32 -13.31
CA ILE A 3 -12.74 -8.68 -14.06
C ILE A 3 -12.31 -8.28 -15.48
N ALA A 4 -11.07 -7.82 -15.67
CA ALA A 4 -10.56 -7.43 -16.99
C ALA A 4 -10.34 -8.66 -17.89
N TYR A 5 -9.77 -9.74 -17.36
CA TYR A 5 -9.65 -10.99 -18.12
C TYR A 5 -11.01 -11.62 -18.44
N ARG A 6 -11.98 -11.57 -17.52
CA ARG A 6 -13.36 -12.02 -17.75
C ARG A 6 -14.13 -11.18 -18.78
N LYS A 7 -13.67 -9.96 -19.09
CA LYS A 7 -14.22 -9.16 -20.19
C LYS A 7 -13.63 -9.53 -21.56
N ARG A 8 -12.45 -10.16 -21.58
CA ARG A 8 -11.77 -10.56 -22.83
C ARG A 8 -11.99 -12.02 -23.18
N GLU A 9 -12.08 -12.89 -22.17
CA GLU A 9 -12.23 -14.33 -22.32
C GLU A 9 -13.63 -14.78 -21.87
N ALA A 10 -14.32 -15.53 -22.74
CA ALA A 10 -15.64 -16.07 -22.44
C ALA A 10 -15.59 -17.23 -21.42
N ASP A 11 -14.52 -18.03 -21.43
CA ASP A 11 -14.32 -19.10 -20.45
C ASP A 11 -13.83 -18.54 -19.10
N ARG A 12 -14.68 -18.71 -18.08
CA ARG A 12 -14.42 -18.25 -16.70
C ARG A 12 -13.24 -18.98 -16.06
N VAL A 13 -13.03 -20.25 -16.38
CA VAL A 13 -11.95 -21.05 -15.79
C VAL A 13 -10.61 -20.62 -16.35
N LEU A 14 -10.54 -20.42 -17.68
CA LEU A 14 -9.36 -19.90 -18.34
C LEU A 14 -9.01 -18.49 -17.85
N ALA A 15 -9.97 -17.57 -17.78
CA ALA A 15 -9.76 -16.21 -17.28
C ALA A 15 -9.19 -16.19 -15.84
N THR A 16 -9.70 -17.08 -14.97
CA THR A 16 -9.22 -17.21 -13.59
C THR A 16 -7.79 -17.76 -13.54
N ARG A 17 -7.49 -18.78 -14.36
CA ARG A 17 -6.15 -19.36 -14.44
C ARG A 17 -5.12 -18.35 -14.95
N MET A 18 -5.47 -17.54 -15.95
CA MET A 18 -4.61 -16.46 -16.44
C MET A 18 -4.34 -15.42 -15.36
N ALA A 19 -5.39 -14.96 -14.66
CA ALA A 19 -5.22 -14.02 -13.55
C ALA A 19 -4.28 -14.56 -12.46
N ILE A 20 -4.45 -15.83 -12.07
CA ILE A 20 -3.58 -16.47 -11.06
C ILE A 20 -2.13 -16.56 -11.54
N ARG A 21 -1.90 -16.93 -12.81
CA ARG A 21 -0.54 -16.98 -13.40
C ARG A 21 0.11 -15.61 -13.39
N THR A 22 -0.60 -14.57 -13.83
CA THR A 22 -0.10 -13.19 -13.83
C THR A 22 0.24 -12.74 -12.41
N HIS A 23 -0.64 -13.00 -11.43
CA HIS A 23 -0.36 -12.69 -10.03
C HIS A 23 0.88 -13.41 -9.50
N ARG A 24 1.03 -14.71 -9.79
CA ARG A 24 2.20 -15.48 -9.33
C ARG A 24 3.50 -14.92 -9.89
N ILE A 25 3.57 -14.65 -11.19
CA ILE A 25 4.76 -14.06 -11.83
C ILE A 25 5.05 -12.69 -11.22
N SER A 26 4.03 -11.84 -11.13
CA SER A 26 4.17 -10.48 -10.56
C SER A 26 4.71 -10.52 -9.14
N TYR A 27 4.20 -11.40 -8.27
CA TYR A 27 4.68 -11.52 -6.89
C TYR A 27 6.09 -12.08 -6.80
N ILE A 28 6.45 -13.08 -7.62
CA ILE A 28 7.81 -13.62 -7.64
C ILE A 28 8.80 -12.53 -8.06
N THR A 29 8.49 -11.79 -9.13
CA THR A 29 9.32 -10.67 -9.58
C THR A 29 9.43 -9.58 -8.50
N LEU A 30 8.30 -9.21 -7.89
CA LEU A 30 8.28 -8.21 -6.81
C LEU A 30 9.16 -8.62 -5.64
N ILE A 31 9.02 -9.85 -5.14
CA ILE A 31 9.82 -10.37 -4.02
C ILE A 31 11.30 -10.41 -4.40
N ALA A 32 11.63 -10.89 -5.60
CA ALA A 32 13.01 -10.97 -6.06
C ALA A 32 13.68 -9.58 -6.09
N VAL A 33 13.00 -8.58 -6.65
CA VAL A 33 13.51 -7.20 -6.74
C VAL A 33 13.66 -6.58 -5.35
N ILE A 34 12.65 -6.72 -4.47
CA ILE A 34 12.70 -6.16 -3.11
C ILE A 34 13.82 -6.80 -2.29
N LEU A 35 13.95 -8.13 -2.32
CA LEU A 35 14.99 -8.81 -1.57
C LEU A 35 16.38 -8.47 -2.11
N PHE A 36 16.57 -8.47 -3.43
CA PHE A 36 17.84 -8.08 -4.04
C PHE A 36 18.23 -6.65 -3.66
N PHE A 37 17.29 -5.71 -3.73
CA PHE A 37 17.49 -4.33 -3.30
C PHE A 37 17.85 -4.24 -1.82
N SER A 38 17.09 -4.91 -0.94
CA SER A 38 17.34 -4.89 0.50
C SER A 38 18.71 -5.45 0.84
N PHE A 39 19.11 -6.60 0.28
CA PHE A 39 20.43 -7.19 0.52
C PHE A 39 21.55 -6.30 -0.01
N SER A 40 21.37 -5.71 -1.20
CA SER A 40 22.33 -4.77 -1.76
C SER A 40 22.55 -3.57 -0.83
N PHE A 41 21.49 -3.00 -0.27
CA PHE A 41 21.58 -1.91 0.70
C PHE A 41 22.25 -2.33 2.01
N THR A 42 21.89 -3.49 2.56
CA THR A 42 22.50 -4.03 3.78
C THR A 42 24.01 -4.25 3.62
N PHE A 43 24.48 -4.66 2.44
CA PHE A 43 25.92 -4.84 2.19
C PHE A 43 26.67 -3.55 1.82
N SER A 44 25.97 -2.51 1.35
CA SER A 44 26.61 -1.29 0.84
C SER A 44 26.69 -0.15 1.86
N ILE A 45 25.86 -0.18 2.91
CA ILE A 45 25.71 0.94 3.85
C ILE A 45 26.19 0.54 5.25
N SER A 46 26.88 1.44 5.92
CA SER A 46 27.33 1.26 7.30
C SER A 46 26.19 1.43 8.33
N HIS A 47 26.39 0.92 9.55
CA HIS A 47 25.39 1.04 10.61
C HIS A 47 25.08 2.52 10.95
N GLU A 48 26.11 3.37 11.03
CA GLU A 48 25.95 4.79 11.36
C GLU A 48 25.14 5.55 10.30
N GLU A 49 25.42 5.29 9.02
CA GLU A 49 24.64 5.86 7.91
C GLU A 49 23.17 5.40 7.96
N ALA A 50 22.92 4.13 8.27
CA ALA A 50 21.57 3.60 8.38
C ALA A 50 20.77 4.24 9.54
N VAL A 51 21.40 4.44 10.70
CA VAL A 51 20.79 5.11 11.86
C VAL A 51 20.48 6.58 11.54
N SER A 52 21.44 7.30 10.95
CA SER A 52 21.23 8.71 10.58
C SER A 52 20.09 8.88 9.57
N ALA A 53 19.99 7.99 8.58
CA ALA A 53 18.92 8.01 7.59
C ALA A 53 17.54 7.70 8.20
N PHE A 54 17.51 6.79 9.18
CA PHE A 54 16.30 6.46 9.93
C PHE A 54 15.79 7.66 10.74
N GLU A 55 16.68 8.34 11.47
CA GLU A 55 16.33 9.56 12.24
C GLU A 55 15.87 10.69 11.31
N GLN A 56 16.56 10.88 10.19
CA GLN A 56 16.25 11.93 9.23
C GLN A 56 15.09 11.59 8.28
N ASN A 57 14.52 10.38 8.36
CA ASN A 57 13.43 9.92 7.51
C ASN A 57 13.76 9.99 6.00
N ILE A 58 15.01 9.70 5.65
CA ILE A 58 15.50 9.74 4.26
C ILE A 58 15.24 8.38 3.60
N SER A 59 14.84 8.39 2.33
CA SER A 59 14.64 7.16 1.56
C SER A 59 15.98 6.47 1.25
N ALA A 60 15.95 5.14 1.12
CA ALA A 60 17.13 4.36 0.73
C ALA A 60 17.78 4.89 -0.57
N LEU A 61 16.98 5.24 -1.58
CA LEU A 61 17.50 5.77 -2.84
C LEU A 61 18.18 7.14 -2.69
N ALA A 62 17.63 8.01 -1.83
CA ALA A 62 18.24 9.30 -1.55
C ALA A 62 19.56 9.14 -0.76
N LEU A 63 19.63 8.18 0.17
CA LEU A 63 20.85 7.84 0.88
C LEU A 63 21.92 7.28 -0.06
N ALA A 64 21.57 6.33 -0.93
CA ALA A 64 22.49 5.78 -1.93
C ALA A 64 23.02 6.86 -2.88
N ALA A 65 22.20 7.85 -3.22
CA ALA A 65 22.65 8.97 -4.04
C ALA A 65 23.66 9.87 -3.32
N GLN A 66 23.62 9.99 -1.99
CA GLN A 66 24.57 10.80 -1.22
C GLN A 66 25.96 10.16 -1.12
N VAL A 67 26.02 8.82 -1.08
CA VAL A 67 27.29 8.08 -0.92
C VAL A 67 28.04 7.83 -2.24
N ILE A 68 27.36 7.92 -3.39
CA ILE A 68 28.00 7.69 -4.70
C ILE A 68 28.57 9.00 -5.27
N PRO A 69 29.87 9.08 -5.58
CA PRO A 69 30.46 10.30 -6.12
C PRO A 69 29.97 10.59 -7.55
N GLY A 70 29.48 11.82 -7.79
CA GLY A 70 29.19 12.33 -9.14
C GLY A 70 27.95 13.22 -9.22
N GLN A 71 28.12 14.47 -9.68
CA GLN A 71 27.01 15.44 -9.78
C GLN A 71 25.85 14.96 -10.66
N ILE A 72 26.15 14.21 -11.73
CA ILE A 72 25.14 13.62 -12.63
C ILE A 72 24.25 12.61 -11.90
N ILE A 73 24.81 11.86 -10.94
CA ILE A 73 24.10 10.81 -10.20
C ILE A 73 23.13 11.45 -9.20
N HIS A 74 23.54 12.50 -8.50
CA HIS A 74 22.65 13.27 -7.61
C HIS A 74 21.47 13.89 -8.36
N PHE A 75 21.74 14.52 -9.51
CA PHE A 75 20.69 15.13 -10.34
C PHE A 75 19.70 14.08 -10.84
N THR A 76 20.21 13.01 -11.45
CA THR A 76 19.37 11.93 -12.01
C THR A 76 18.56 11.24 -10.91
N SER A 77 19.15 10.98 -9.74
CA SER A 77 18.45 10.39 -8.60
C SER A 77 17.34 11.29 -8.05
N THR A 78 17.58 12.60 -7.96
CA THR A 78 16.57 13.56 -7.51
C THR A 78 15.38 13.58 -8.46
N VAL A 79 15.65 13.64 -9.77
CA VAL A 79 14.60 13.59 -10.81
C VAL A 79 13.82 12.28 -10.73
N LEU A 80 14.51 11.14 -10.63
CA LEU A 80 13.87 9.83 -10.49
C LEU A 80 13.01 9.74 -9.22
N ASN A 81 13.49 10.26 -8.09
CA ASN A 81 12.72 10.30 -6.84
C ASN A 81 11.43 11.13 -6.99
N ILE A 82 11.49 12.31 -7.63
CA ILE A 82 10.31 13.15 -7.85
C ILE A 82 9.28 12.41 -8.70
N PHE A 83 9.69 11.82 -9.83
CA PHE A 83 8.77 11.08 -10.70
C PHE A 83 8.21 9.83 -10.03
N ALA A 84 9.02 9.10 -9.26
CA ALA A 84 8.58 7.95 -8.50
C ALA A 84 7.50 8.32 -7.47
N VAL A 85 7.73 9.39 -6.70
CA VAL A 85 6.77 9.90 -5.70
C VAL A 85 5.49 10.37 -6.38
N LEU A 86 5.58 11.14 -7.47
CA LEU A 86 4.39 11.61 -8.20
C LEU A 86 3.56 10.44 -8.74
N THR A 87 4.20 9.45 -9.35
CA THR A 87 3.51 8.28 -9.91
C THR A 87 2.82 7.47 -8.82
N ALA A 88 3.52 7.21 -7.70
CA ALA A 88 2.94 6.52 -6.55
C ALA A 88 1.79 7.33 -5.92
N PHE A 89 1.95 8.65 -5.81
CA PHE A 89 0.94 9.55 -5.27
C PHE A 89 -0.34 9.49 -6.09
N PHE A 90 -0.29 9.66 -7.42
CA PHE A 90 -1.49 9.61 -8.25
C PHE A 90 -2.18 8.24 -8.21
N GLY A 91 -1.40 7.15 -8.20
CA GLY A 91 -1.96 5.79 -8.09
C GLY A 91 -2.77 5.60 -6.81
N ILE A 92 -2.22 6.02 -5.67
CA ILE A 92 -2.89 5.92 -4.36
C ILE A 92 -4.04 6.93 -4.27
N TYR A 93 -3.83 8.16 -4.72
CA TYR A 93 -4.82 9.23 -4.71
C TYR A 93 -6.09 8.84 -5.44
N LEU A 94 -5.98 8.28 -6.65
CA LEU A 94 -7.15 7.85 -7.43
C LEU A 94 -7.94 6.75 -6.70
N GLY A 95 -7.25 5.75 -6.14
CA GLY A 95 -7.90 4.70 -5.36
C GLY A 95 -8.57 5.22 -4.10
N PHE A 96 -7.94 6.16 -3.39
CA PHE A 96 -8.50 6.79 -2.20
C PHE A 96 -9.71 7.67 -2.53
N HIS A 97 -9.61 8.46 -3.59
CA HIS A 97 -10.70 9.28 -4.09
C HIS A 97 -11.92 8.43 -4.46
N GLU A 98 -11.73 7.32 -5.18
CA GLU A 98 -12.81 6.37 -5.49
C GLU A 98 -13.41 5.74 -4.23
N ALA A 99 -12.57 5.35 -3.26
CA ALA A 99 -13.03 4.78 -2.00
C ALA A 99 -13.89 5.77 -1.19
N ILE A 100 -13.43 7.01 -1.02
CA ILE A 100 -14.20 8.07 -0.34
C ILE A 100 -15.51 8.31 -1.09
N LYS A 101 -15.46 8.46 -2.41
CA LYS A 101 -16.65 8.68 -3.22
C LYS A 101 -17.67 7.56 -3.02
N GLY A 102 -17.23 6.30 -3.02
CA GLY A 102 -18.08 5.15 -2.75
C GLY A 102 -18.70 5.18 -1.36
N ILE A 103 -17.93 5.52 -0.32
CA ILE A 103 -18.42 5.65 1.06
C ILE A 103 -19.45 6.76 1.16
N ILE A 104 -19.14 7.97 0.67
CA ILE A 104 -20.04 9.13 0.74
C ILE A 104 -21.35 8.82 0.00
N LEU A 105 -21.28 8.28 -1.22
CA LEU A 105 -22.48 7.91 -1.97
C LEU A 105 -23.32 6.86 -1.24
N ASN A 106 -22.70 5.85 -0.62
CA ASN A 106 -23.41 4.83 0.15
C ASN A 106 -24.04 5.37 1.44
N VAL A 107 -23.48 6.41 2.05
CA VAL A 107 -24.10 7.08 3.20
C VAL A 107 -25.20 8.03 2.76
N LEU A 108 -24.95 8.88 1.76
CA LEU A 108 -25.92 9.85 1.26
C LEU A 108 -27.14 9.17 0.63
N SER A 109 -26.97 8.03 -0.06
CA SER A 109 -28.08 7.27 -0.64
C SER A 109 -29.09 6.76 0.39
N ARG A 110 -28.71 6.72 1.68
CA ARG A 110 -29.63 6.36 2.77
C ARG A 110 -30.52 7.50 3.22
N VAL A 111 -30.21 8.74 2.84
CA VAL A 111 -30.86 9.96 3.33
C VAL A 111 -31.43 10.82 2.18
N ILE A 112 -30.79 10.80 1.02
CA ILE A 112 -31.11 11.63 -0.15
C ILE A 112 -31.07 10.75 -1.40
N ASP A 113 -31.99 10.97 -2.34
CA ASP A 113 -31.95 10.33 -3.66
C ASP A 113 -30.64 10.67 -4.39
N VAL A 114 -29.91 9.63 -4.79
CA VAL A 114 -28.59 9.72 -5.43
C VAL A 114 -28.62 10.59 -6.70
N GLU A 115 -29.76 10.64 -7.39
CA GLU A 115 -29.97 11.42 -8.61
C GLU A 115 -29.95 12.95 -8.40
N LYS A 116 -30.15 13.41 -7.15
CA LYS A 116 -30.11 14.84 -6.81
C LYS A 116 -28.69 15.33 -6.46
N ILE A 117 -27.71 14.42 -6.37
CA ILE A 117 -26.35 14.77 -5.99
C ILE A 117 -25.58 15.26 -7.22
N ASN A 118 -25.11 16.50 -7.19
CA ASN A 118 -24.24 17.02 -8.25
C ASN A 118 -22.88 16.29 -8.22
N PRO A 119 -22.53 15.50 -9.24
CA PRO A 119 -21.31 14.71 -9.25
C PRO A 119 -20.03 15.57 -9.27
N LEU A 120 -20.12 16.77 -9.84
CA LEU A 120 -19.00 17.71 -9.92
C LEU A 120 -18.74 18.34 -8.55
N ALA A 121 -19.79 18.76 -7.85
CA ALA A 121 -19.67 19.29 -6.49
C ALA A 121 -19.11 18.24 -5.51
N LEU A 122 -19.58 16.99 -5.62
CA LEU A 122 -19.06 15.88 -4.82
C LEU A 122 -17.57 15.63 -5.07
N THR A 123 -17.18 15.52 -6.35
CA THR A 123 -15.78 15.29 -6.73
C THR A 123 -14.89 16.43 -6.24
N LEU A 124 -15.30 17.67 -6.46
CA LEU A 124 -14.53 18.85 -6.05
C LEU A 124 -14.42 18.93 -4.52
N GLY A 125 -15.51 18.64 -3.80
CA GLY A 125 -15.50 18.55 -2.34
C GLY A 125 -14.53 17.48 -1.80
N ILE A 126 -14.52 16.29 -2.41
CA ILE A 126 -13.56 15.23 -2.05
C ILE A 126 -12.13 15.66 -2.34
N CYS A 127 -11.86 16.22 -3.53
CA CYS A 127 -10.53 16.74 -3.87
C CYS A 127 -10.05 17.79 -2.86
N THR A 128 -10.89 18.77 -2.53
CA THR A 128 -10.59 19.82 -1.55
C THR A 128 -10.32 19.21 -0.17
N PHE A 129 -11.14 18.26 0.28
CA PHE A 129 -10.95 17.55 1.54
C PHE A 129 -9.60 16.82 1.60
N ILE A 130 -9.25 16.07 0.54
CA ILE A 130 -7.98 15.34 0.47
C ILE A 130 -6.80 16.31 0.51
N VAL A 131 -6.82 17.38 -0.30
CA VAL A 131 -5.74 18.37 -0.34
C VAL A 131 -5.58 19.07 1.01
N ILE A 132 -6.66 19.51 1.65
CA ILE A 132 -6.60 20.14 2.98
C ILE A 132 -6.01 19.18 4.00
N THR A 133 -6.47 17.92 4.01
CA THR A 133 -5.95 16.90 4.94
C THR A 133 -4.45 16.68 4.74
N LEU A 134 -3.99 16.60 3.48
CA LEU A 134 -2.56 16.45 3.16
C LEU A 134 -1.74 17.68 3.56
N VAL A 135 -2.24 18.89 3.33
CA VAL A 135 -1.56 20.15 3.72
C VAL A 135 -1.41 20.23 5.24
N ILE A 136 -2.48 19.91 5.97
CA ILE A 136 -2.44 19.84 7.44
C ILE A 136 -1.39 18.82 7.87
N TRP A 137 -1.42 17.62 7.29
CA TRP A 137 -0.47 16.56 7.60
C TRP A 137 0.99 16.98 7.40
N VAL A 138 1.32 17.55 6.24
CA VAL A 138 2.67 18.05 5.93
C VAL A 138 3.11 19.13 6.91
N SER A 139 2.18 19.99 7.35
CA SER A 139 2.45 21.05 8.32
C SER A 139 2.87 20.51 9.69
N PHE A 140 2.38 19.34 10.09
CA PHE A 140 2.76 18.68 11.36
C PHE A 140 4.13 17.99 11.33
N ARG A 141 4.80 17.91 10.16
CA ARG A 141 6.11 17.25 9.98
C ARG A 141 6.20 15.84 10.61
N VAL A 142 5.08 15.11 10.63
CA VAL A 142 5.06 13.74 11.18
C VAL A 142 5.93 12.85 10.31
N SER A 143 6.83 12.11 10.96
CA SER A 143 7.66 11.10 10.32
C SER A 143 6.79 10.08 9.57
N VAL A 144 7.10 9.86 8.29
CA VAL A 144 6.45 8.84 7.45
C VAL A 144 6.62 7.45 8.06
N LEU A 145 7.77 7.19 8.69
CA LEU A 145 8.05 5.92 9.35
C LEU A 145 7.08 5.65 10.51
N VAL A 146 6.81 6.65 11.36
CA VAL A 146 5.83 6.52 12.46
C VAL A 146 4.45 6.20 11.91
N PHE A 147 4.05 6.82 10.80
CA PHE A 147 2.79 6.51 10.14
C PHE A 147 2.72 5.06 9.64
N PHE A 148 3.76 4.56 8.97
CA PHE A 148 3.82 3.15 8.56
C PHE A 148 3.72 2.20 9.74
N GLN A 149 4.33 2.54 10.87
CA GLN A 149 4.28 1.74 12.08
C GLN A 149 2.88 1.75 12.70
N LEU A 150 2.28 2.91 12.91
CA LEU A 150 0.90 3.03 13.41
C LEU A 150 -0.14 2.43 12.44
N GLY A 151 0.16 2.42 11.14
CA GLY A 151 -0.66 1.76 10.12
C GLY A 151 -0.48 0.24 10.06
N SER A 152 0.58 -0.32 10.67
CA SER A 152 0.87 -1.76 10.63
C SER A 152 -0.30 -2.64 11.12
N PRO A 153 -1.00 -2.30 12.21
CA PRO A 153 -2.20 -3.03 12.62
C PRO A 153 -3.32 -2.99 11.59
N LEU A 154 -3.53 -1.86 10.90
CA LEU A 154 -4.54 -1.77 9.83
C LEU A 154 -4.20 -2.73 8.68
N TYR A 155 -2.93 -2.80 8.28
CA TYR A 155 -2.48 -3.76 7.27
C TYR A 155 -2.67 -5.21 7.71
N GLY A 156 -2.35 -5.54 8.97
CA GLY A 156 -2.57 -6.87 9.54
C GLY A 156 -4.05 -7.26 9.59
N ILE A 157 -4.92 -6.32 9.98
CA ILE A 157 -6.37 -6.55 10.03
C ILE A 157 -6.93 -6.77 8.63
N VAL A 158 -6.70 -5.84 7.71
CA VAL A 158 -7.31 -5.86 6.37
C VAL A 158 -6.74 -6.99 5.52
N SER A 159 -5.44 -7.25 5.60
CA SER A 159 -4.76 -8.21 4.72
C SER A 159 -4.78 -9.64 5.24
N CYS A 160 -4.89 -9.86 6.57
CA CYS A 160 -4.76 -11.20 7.16
C CYS A 160 -6.00 -11.60 7.98
N ILE A 161 -6.41 -10.77 8.95
CA ILE A 161 -7.47 -11.12 9.90
C ILE A 161 -8.84 -11.18 9.21
N ILE A 162 -9.20 -10.18 8.40
CA ILE A 162 -10.47 -10.16 7.66
C ILE A 162 -10.58 -11.39 6.72
N PRO A 163 -9.58 -11.69 5.85
CA PRO A 163 -9.61 -12.90 5.03
C PRO A 163 -9.73 -14.20 5.84
N PHE A 164 -9.06 -14.31 7.00
CA PHE A 164 -9.21 -15.45 7.89
C PHE A 164 -10.67 -15.64 8.30
N PHE A 165 -11.32 -14.59 8.83
CA PHE A 165 -12.73 -14.68 9.23
C PHE A 165 -13.66 -14.98 8.04
N LEU A 166 -13.38 -14.45 6.86
CA LEU A 166 -14.15 -14.74 5.65
C LEU A 166 -14.05 -16.22 5.24
N ILE A 167 -12.87 -16.85 5.31
CA ILE A 167 -12.69 -18.27 4.99
C ILE A 167 -13.51 -19.17 5.94
N TYR A 168 -13.64 -18.77 7.21
CA TYR A 168 -14.43 -19.53 8.19
C TYR A 168 -15.93 -19.25 8.10
N LYS A 169 -16.34 -18.03 7.74
CA LYS A 169 -17.77 -17.66 7.69
C LYS A 169 -18.44 -18.02 6.36
N VAL A 170 -17.70 -18.06 5.25
CA VAL A 170 -18.26 -18.25 3.90
C VAL A 170 -18.08 -19.70 3.44
N THR A 171 -19.18 -20.41 3.23
CA THR A 171 -19.19 -21.85 2.84
C THR A 171 -18.47 -22.15 1.52
N GLN A 172 -18.38 -21.17 0.61
CA GLN A 172 -17.66 -21.32 -0.66
C GLN A 172 -16.13 -21.37 -0.49
N LEU A 173 -15.62 -20.85 0.63
CA LEU A 173 -14.18 -20.77 0.91
C LEU A 173 -13.69 -21.90 1.83
N GLU A 174 -14.56 -22.83 2.23
CA GLU A 174 -14.18 -23.92 3.15
C GLU A 174 -13.04 -24.79 2.61
N LYS A 175 -12.94 -24.90 1.29
CA LYS A 175 -11.84 -25.61 0.60
C LYS A 175 -10.45 -25.02 0.90
N LEU A 176 -10.39 -23.78 1.40
CA LEU A 176 -9.16 -23.09 1.79
C LEU A 176 -8.88 -23.20 3.30
N ARG A 177 -9.74 -23.87 4.09
CA ARG A 177 -9.46 -24.10 5.52
C ARG A 177 -8.28 -25.05 5.69
N GLY A 178 -7.43 -24.78 6.68
CA GLY A 178 -6.27 -25.62 7.01
C GLY A 178 -5.17 -24.86 7.76
N LEU A 179 -4.02 -25.51 7.94
CA LEU A 179 -2.87 -24.94 8.66
C LEU A 179 -2.39 -23.61 8.06
N LYS A 180 -2.41 -23.48 6.73
CA LYS A 180 -2.01 -22.25 6.03
C LYS A 180 -2.86 -21.04 6.46
N THR A 181 -4.14 -21.26 6.72
CA THR A 181 -5.07 -20.19 7.12
C THR A 181 -4.83 -19.74 8.56
N TRP A 182 -4.48 -20.68 9.46
CA TRP A 182 -4.01 -20.34 10.81
C TRP A 182 -2.68 -19.59 10.82
N LEU A 183 -1.74 -19.93 9.92
CA LEU A 183 -0.49 -19.17 9.77
C LEU A 183 -0.75 -17.73 9.33
N ILE A 184 -1.74 -17.48 8.45
CA ILE A 184 -2.14 -16.13 8.06
C ILE A 184 -2.66 -15.34 9.27
N LEU A 185 -3.48 -15.97 10.13
CA LEU A 185 -3.96 -15.32 11.35
C LEU A 185 -2.80 -14.97 12.29
N LEU A 186 -1.87 -15.90 12.53
CA LEU A 186 -0.70 -15.67 13.37
C LEU A 186 0.14 -14.49 12.85
N TYR A 187 0.39 -14.44 11.54
CA TYR A 187 1.11 -13.33 10.92
C TYR A 187 0.36 -12.00 11.07
N GLY A 188 -0.97 -12.02 10.89
CA GLY A 188 -1.82 -10.84 11.11
C GLY A 188 -1.76 -10.30 12.54
N ILE A 189 -1.78 -11.19 13.54
CA ILE A 189 -1.63 -10.82 14.95
C ILE A 189 -0.24 -10.22 15.21
N LEU A 190 0.82 -10.85 14.69
CA LEU A 190 2.19 -10.33 14.80
C LEU A 190 2.31 -8.92 14.22
N LEU A 191 1.73 -8.66 13.04
CA LEU A 191 1.72 -7.32 12.45
C LEU A 191 0.97 -6.30 13.33
N CYS A 192 -0.14 -6.71 13.96
CA CYS A 192 -0.87 -5.83 14.88
C CYS A 192 -0.09 -5.52 16.16
N LEU A 193 0.78 -6.43 16.60
CA LEU A 193 1.63 -6.25 17.78
C LEU A 193 2.93 -5.49 17.48
N SER A 194 3.27 -5.28 16.20
CA SER A 194 4.49 -4.57 15.77
C SER A 194 4.71 -3.21 16.46
N PRO A 195 3.70 -2.33 16.60
CA PRO A 195 3.88 -1.05 17.30
C PRO A 195 4.20 -1.20 18.80
N LEU A 196 3.72 -2.27 19.43
CA LEU A 196 3.96 -2.55 20.84
C LEU A 196 5.38 -3.10 21.07
N LEU A 197 5.89 -3.91 20.16
CA LEU A 197 7.26 -4.43 20.23
C LEU A 197 8.29 -3.30 20.18
N LYS A 198 8.04 -2.27 19.36
CA LYS A 198 8.90 -1.08 19.30
C LYS A 198 8.84 -0.19 20.54
N LEU A 199 7.78 -0.29 21.35
CA LEU A 199 7.71 0.43 22.64
C LEU A 199 8.50 -0.27 23.75
N ILE A 200 8.91 -1.52 23.53
CA ILE A 200 9.68 -2.35 24.48
C ILE A 200 11.19 -2.26 24.18
N GLU A 201 11.56 -1.82 22.98
CA GLU A 201 12.91 -1.58 22.49
C GLU A 201 13.35 -0.12 22.72
#